data_AF-A0A9K3HSJ7-F1
#
_entry.id   AF-A0A9K3HSJ7-F1
#
_cell.length_a   1.000
_cell.length_b   1.000
_cell.length_c   1.000
_cell.angle_alpha   90.00
_cell.angle_beta   90.00
_cell.angle_gamma   90.00
#
_symmetry.space_group_name_H-M   'P 1'
#
loop_
_entity.id
_entity.type
_entity.pdbx_description
1 polymer ?
#
loop_
_entity_poly.entity_id
_entity_poly.type
_entity_poly.pdbx_seq_one_letter_code
_entity_poly.pdbx_strand_id
1 'polypeptide(L)'
;MFEHMKNYKDLLKKISKWMKTDGFLFVEYFCHKTYAYHFEDVDEDDWITRYFFSGGTMPSANLILYFQDDISVVNHWLVNGKHYAQTMYRMIVAAFIQLFPIKFVGNYSIFIYDLLIYQANSNLMDKSTKAVQSLMESTYGKDSPAKWMVYWRTYFMSIAELFGYNDGEEWMVALCLFKRK
;
A
#
# COMPACT_ATOMS: atom_id res chain seq x y z
N MET A 1 9.89 -2.44 1.19
CA MET A 1 10.97 -3.27 1.80
C MET A 1 11.43 -2.73 3.15
N PHE A 2 11.69 -1.43 3.29
CA PHE A 2 12.17 -0.82 4.55
C PHE A 2 11.12 -0.81 5.67
N GLU A 3 9.84 -0.86 5.32
CA GLU A 3 8.67 -1.01 6.19
C GLU A 3 8.70 -2.32 6.99
N HIS A 4 9.44 -3.33 6.53
CA HIS A 4 9.61 -4.62 7.21
C HIS A 4 10.92 -4.71 8.00
N MET A 5 11.74 -3.67 7.97
CA MET A 5 13.01 -3.62 8.69
C MET A 5 12.84 -2.84 10.00
N LYS A 6 13.72 -3.07 10.97
CA LYS A 6 13.67 -2.40 12.28
C LYS A 6 14.95 -1.63 12.59
N ASN A 7 16.11 -2.25 12.41
CA ASN A 7 17.41 -1.60 12.65
C ASN A 7 17.96 -0.96 11.37
N TYR A 8 17.51 0.26 11.08
CA TYR A 8 17.91 1.01 9.88
C TYR A 8 19.40 1.37 9.87
N LYS A 9 19.99 1.63 11.03
CA LYS A 9 21.43 1.93 11.15
C LYS A 9 22.28 0.77 10.63
N ASP A 10 22.07 -0.43 11.16
CA ASP A 10 22.86 -1.59 10.75
C ASP A 10 22.52 -2.05 9.33
N LEU A 11 21.28 -1.88 8.90
CA LEU A 11 20.87 -2.13 7.52
C LEU A 11 21.63 -1.23 6.54
N LEU A 12 21.63 0.08 6.76
CA LEU A 12 22.28 1.03 5.86
C LEU A 12 23.80 0.88 5.89
N LYS A 13 24.39 0.55 7.05
CA LYS A 13 25.80 0.16 7.17
C LYS A 13 26.13 -1.11 6.38
N LYS A 14 25.23 -2.09 6.35
CA LYS A 14 25.43 -3.32 5.56
C LYS A 14 25.35 -3.02 4.07
N ILE A 15 24.38 -2.19 3.65
CA ILE A 15 24.21 -1.78 2.26
C ILE A 15 25.41 -0.95 1.77
N SER A 16 25.93 -0.02 2.58
CA SER A 16 27.07 0.82 2.18
C SER A 16 28.32 0.00 1.81
N LYS A 17 28.53 -1.14 2.47
CA LYS A 17 29.63 -2.06 2.16
C LYS A 17 29.49 -2.73 0.79
N TRP A 18 28.27 -2.85 0.27
CA TRP A 18 27.99 -3.40 -1.06
C TRP A 18 28.06 -2.32 -2.16
N MET A 19 28.00 -1.05 -1.78
CA MET A 19 28.07 0.07 -2.73
C MET A 19 29.50 0.29 -3.22
N LYS A 20 29.67 0.58 -4.51
CA LYS A 20 30.91 1.14 -5.06
C LYS A 20 31.13 2.56 -4.52
N THR A 21 32.37 3.06 -4.62
CA THR A 21 32.74 4.40 -4.12
C THR A 21 31.99 5.54 -4.82
N ASP A 22 31.67 5.38 -6.10
CA ASP A 22 30.86 6.28 -6.93
C ASP A 22 29.41 5.82 -7.07
N GLY A 23 29.02 4.79 -6.32
CA GLY A 23 27.69 4.19 -6.38
C GLY A 23 26.63 5.00 -5.64
N PHE A 24 25.40 4.90 -6.13
CA PHE A 24 24.22 5.48 -5.50
C PHE A 24 23.27 4.39 -5.00
N LEU A 25 22.58 4.67 -3.90
CA LEU A 25 21.47 3.90 -3.39
C LEU A 25 20.19 4.73 -3.56
N PHE A 26 19.22 4.19 -4.29
CA PHE A 26 17.89 4.76 -4.39
C PHE A 26 16.91 3.93 -3.56
N VAL A 27 16.19 4.59 -2.65
CA VAL A 27 15.23 3.95 -1.74
C VAL A 27 13.86 4.56 -1.94
N GLU A 28 12.89 3.70 -2.25
CA GLU A 28 11.46 4.02 -2.23
C GLU A 28 10.82 3.32 -1.02
N TYR A 29 10.00 4.04 -0.27
CA TYR A 29 9.22 3.47 0.84
C TYR A 29 7.93 4.26 1.10
N PHE A 30 6.91 3.55 1.58
CA PHE A 30 5.69 4.16 2.09
C PHE A 30 5.94 4.89 3.40
N CYS A 31 5.28 6.02 3.60
CA CYS A 31 5.46 6.81 4.81
C CYS A 31 4.20 7.59 5.19
N HIS A 32 4.11 8.00 6.45
CA HIS A 32 3.30 9.15 6.84
C HIS A 32 4.17 10.41 6.75
N LYS A 33 3.61 11.56 6.35
CA LYS A 33 4.39 12.80 6.15
C LYS A 33 5.14 13.26 7.41
N THR A 34 4.63 12.94 8.60
CA THR A 34 5.15 13.49 9.87
C THR A 34 5.57 12.44 10.88
N TYR A 35 4.87 11.30 10.96
CA TYR A 35 4.95 10.38 12.09
C TYR A 35 5.53 9.05 11.66
N ALA A 36 6.25 8.39 12.57
CA ALA A 36 6.68 7.02 12.40
C ALA A 36 6.02 6.19 13.50
N TYR A 37 5.45 5.04 13.15
CA TYR A 37 4.79 4.15 14.10
C TYR A 37 4.88 2.70 13.65
N HIS A 38 4.75 1.78 14.60
CA HIS A 38 4.65 0.35 14.31
C HIS A 38 3.21 -0.05 14.06
N PHE A 39 3.02 -1.03 13.20
CA PHE A 39 1.74 -1.68 13.00
C PHE A 39 1.53 -2.71 14.11
N GLU A 40 0.95 -2.24 15.22
CA GLU A 40 0.70 -3.00 16.44
C GLU A 40 -0.81 -3.20 16.64
N ASP A 41 -1.20 -4.43 16.96
CA ASP A 41 -2.58 -4.79 17.29
C ASP A 41 -2.88 -4.41 18.75
N VAL A 42 -3.14 -3.12 18.98
CA VAL A 42 -3.35 -2.54 20.32
C VAL A 42 -4.84 -2.30 20.61
N ASP A 43 -5.63 -2.03 19.58
CA ASP A 43 -7.07 -1.74 19.68
C ASP A 43 -7.89 -2.92 19.13
N GLU A 44 -8.97 -3.28 19.82
CA GLU A 44 -9.89 -4.33 19.37
C GLU A 44 -10.52 -3.97 18.01
N ASP A 45 -10.72 -2.69 17.75
CA ASP A 45 -11.28 -2.17 16.50
C ASP A 45 -10.25 -2.05 15.36
N ASP A 46 -8.94 -2.20 15.62
CA ASP A 46 -7.88 -2.12 14.59
C ASP A 46 -7.72 -3.44 13.81
N TRP A 47 -8.78 -3.80 13.09
CA TRP A 47 -8.80 -4.98 12.23
C TRP A 47 -7.82 -4.84 11.06
N ILE A 48 -7.57 -3.64 10.54
CA ILE A 48 -6.74 -3.44 9.36
C ILE A 48 -5.27 -3.76 9.65
N THR A 49 -4.74 -3.29 10.78
CA THR A 49 -3.38 -3.64 11.23
C THR A 49 -3.28 -5.13 11.49
N ARG A 50 -4.26 -5.70 12.18
CA ARG A 50 -4.31 -7.12 12.54
C ARG A 50 -4.24 -8.04 11.32
N TYR A 51 -5.01 -7.75 10.27
CA TYR A 51 -5.12 -8.64 9.12
C TYR A 51 -4.08 -8.39 8.03
N PHE A 52 -3.55 -7.17 7.88
CA PHE A 52 -2.73 -6.83 6.71
C PHE A 52 -1.32 -6.33 7.00
N PHE A 53 -1.08 -5.67 8.15
CA PHE A 53 0.19 -4.96 8.38
C PHE A 53 0.97 -5.43 9.60
N SER A 54 0.45 -6.42 10.32
CA SER A 54 1.01 -6.89 11.59
C SER A 54 2.53 -7.14 11.51
N GLY A 55 3.28 -6.55 12.45
CA GLY A 55 4.74 -6.63 12.53
C GLY A 55 5.49 -5.63 11.66
N GLY A 56 4.80 -4.89 10.78
CA GLY A 56 5.37 -3.83 9.97
C GLY A 56 5.69 -2.55 10.74
N THR A 57 6.23 -1.57 10.02
CA THR A 57 6.42 -0.20 10.46
C THR A 57 5.88 0.71 9.36
N MET A 58 5.20 1.79 9.73
CA MET A 58 4.98 2.94 8.88
C MET A 58 6.05 4.00 9.21
N PRO A 59 7.06 4.18 8.36
CA PRO A 59 8.04 5.25 8.53
C PRO A 59 7.42 6.65 8.45
N SER A 60 8.09 7.63 9.04
CA SER A 60 7.90 9.04 8.65
C SER A 60 8.68 9.33 7.37
N ALA A 61 8.25 10.32 6.59
CA ALA A 61 8.96 10.83 5.41
C ALA A 61 10.46 11.11 5.62
N ASN A 62 10.86 11.47 6.84
CA ASN A 62 12.25 11.80 7.17
C ASN A 62 12.99 10.70 7.93
N LEU A 63 12.37 9.53 8.17
CA LEU A 63 12.88 8.54 9.14
C LEU A 63 14.31 8.09 8.81
N ILE A 64 14.56 7.78 7.54
CA ILE A 64 15.87 7.25 7.13
C ILE A 64 16.95 8.33 7.04
N LEU A 65 16.59 9.61 7.05
CA LEU A 65 17.54 10.73 7.02
C LEU A 65 18.31 10.87 8.33
N TYR A 66 17.80 10.29 9.43
CA TYR A 66 18.51 10.25 10.71
C TYR A 66 19.63 9.19 10.77
N PHE A 67 19.73 8.31 9.76
CA PHE A 67 20.66 7.17 9.74
C PHE A 67 21.73 7.30 8.65
N GLN A 68 22.48 8.40 8.69
CA GLN A 68 23.48 8.75 7.68
C GLN A 68 24.92 8.52 8.16
N ASP A 69 25.18 7.48 8.96
CA ASP A 69 26.54 7.20 9.46
C ASP A 69 27.50 6.80 8.32
N ASP A 70 27.07 5.87 7.45
CA ASP A 70 27.88 5.29 6.37
C ASP A 70 27.48 5.75 4.95
N ILE A 71 26.38 6.51 4.84
CA ILE A 71 25.86 7.07 3.58
C ILE A 71 25.46 8.52 3.77
N SER A 72 25.35 9.27 2.69
CA SER A 72 24.92 10.67 2.68
C SER A 72 23.78 10.87 1.71
N VAL A 73 22.71 11.53 2.15
CA VAL A 73 21.61 11.92 1.28
C VAL A 73 22.13 12.90 0.22
N VAL A 74 21.71 12.65 -1.01
CA VAL A 74 21.98 13.49 -2.17
C VAL A 74 20.71 14.23 -2.54
N ASN A 75 19.57 13.55 -2.48
CA ASN A 75 18.27 14.15 -2.76
C ASN A 75 17.14 13.37 -2.08
N HIS A 76 16.01 14.05 -1.88
CA HIS A 76 14.83 13.53 -1.20
C HIS A 76 13.57 14.12 -1.83
N TRP A 77 12.62 13.26 -2.19
CA TRP A 77 11.34 13.66 -2.78
C TRP A 77 10.19 12.95 -2.08
N LEU A 78 9.02 13.60 -2.10
CA LEU A 78 7.76 13.02 -1.72
C LEU A 78 6.84 12.96 -2.92
N VAL A 79 6.18 11.82 -3.08
CA VAL A 79 5.12 11.61 -4.07
C VAL A 79 3.81 11.55 -3.30
N ASN A 80 2.87 12.43 -3.68
CA ASN A 80 1.54 12.48 -3.08
C ASN A 80 0.84 11.11 -3.11
N GLY A 81 0.15 10.77 -2.02
CA GLY A 81 -0.47 9.48 -1.81
C GLY A 81 -1.49 9.08 -2.87
N LYS A 82 -2.14 10.04 -3.54
CA LYS A 82 -3.13 9.78 -4.60
C LYS A 82 -2.57 8.92 -5.72
N HIS A 83 -1.28 9.03 -6.04
CA HIS A 83 -0.69 8.19 -7.07
C HIS A 83 -0.76 6.71 -6.68
N TYR A 84 -0.49 6.40 -5.42
CA TYR A 84 -0.58 5.05 -4.91
C TYR A 84 -2.04 4.62 -4.71
N ALA A 85 -2.91 5.52 -4.23
CA ALA A 85 -4.35 5.27 -4.14
C ALA A 85 -4.96 4.91 -5.51
N GLN A 86 -4.64 5.66 -6.57
CA GLN A 86 -5.05 5.36 -7.94
C GLN A 86 -4.51 4.03 -8.44
N THR A 87 -3.28 3.66 -8.06
CA THR A 87 -2.73 2.33 -8.36
C THR A 87 -3.60 1.26 -7.70
N MET A 88 -3.98 1.43 -6.43
CA MET A 88 -4.87 0.50 -5.74
C MET A 88 -6.27 0.45 -6.33
N TYR A 89 -6.89 1.59 -6.69
CA TYR A 89 -8.18 1.60 -7.37
C TYR A 89 -8.11 0.89 -8.72
N ARG A 90 -7.02 1.06 -9.47
CA ARG A 90 -6.77 0.29 -10.68
C ARG A 90 -6.61 -1.20 -10.38
N MET A 91 -5.99 -1.58 -9.26
CA MET A 91 -5.92 -2.98 -8.83
C MET A 91 -7.30 -3.52 -8.44
N ILE A 92 -8.18 -2.73 -7.82
CA ILE A 92 -9.57 -3.14 -7.52
C ILE A 92 -10.35 -3.36 -8.80
N VAL A 93 -10.30 -2.40 -9.73
CA VAL A 93 -10.97 -2.54 -11.02
C VAL A 93 -10.35 -3.65 -11.84
N ALA A 94 -9.03 -3.83 -11.77
CA ALA A 94 -8.31 -4.95 -12.38
C ALA A 94 -8.36 -6.23 -11.55
N ALA A 95 -9.11 -6.26 -10.43
CA ALA A 95 -9.36 -7.45 -9.63
C ALA A 95 -10.82 -7.91 -9.68
N PHE A 96 -11.86 -7.09 -9.46
CA PHE A 96 -13.22 -7.63 -9.27
C PHE A 96 -14.38 -6.62 -9.36
N ILE A 97 -15.12 -6.59 -10.48
CA ILE A 97 -16.53 -6.14 -10.48
C ILE A 97 -17.40 -7.25 -11.08
N GLN A 98 -17.86 -8.23 -10.29
CA GLN A 98 -18.98 -9.09 -10.74
C GLN A 98 -19.72 -9.95 -9.68
N LEU A 99 -19.80 -9.59 -8.39
CA LEU A 99 -20.48 -10.46 -7.41
C LEU A 99 -21.57 -9.86 -6.51
N PHE A 100 -22.14 -8.69 -6.84
CA PHE A 100 -23.44 -8.32 -6.29
C PHE A 100 -24.31 -7.66 -7.37
N PRO A 101 -25.46 -8.22 -7.78
CA PRO A 101 -26.54 -7.36 -8.21
C PRO A 101 -26.92 -6.53 -6.98
N ILE A 102 -26.75 -5.23 -7.05
CA ILE A 102 -27.29 -4.32 -6.03
C ILE A 102 -28.82 -4.55 -6.03
N LYS A 103 -29.31 -5.37 -5.11
CA LYS A 103 -30.73 -5.44 -4.80
C LYS A 103 -31.00 -4.31 -3.82
N PHE A 104 -31.60 -3.22 -4.32
CA PHE A 104 -32.22 -2.22 -3.48
C PHE A 104 -33.27 -2.90 -2.59
N VAL A 105 -33.04 -2.93 -1.28
CA VAL A 105 -34.03 -3.35 -0.29
C VAL A 105 -34.41 -2.12 0.54
N GLY A 106 -35.52 -1.47 0.16
CA GLY A 106 -36.19 -0.46 0.98
C GLY A 106 -35.65 0.98 0.90
N ASN A 107 -36.50 1.92 1.30
CA ASN A 107 -36.37 3.39 1.13
C ASN A 107 -35.39 4.08 2.10
N TYR A 108 -34.36 3.40 2.60
CA TYR A 108 -33.35 4.04 3.44
C TYR A 108 -32.14 4.42 2.60
N SER A 109 -32.05 5.71 2.28
CA SER A 109 -30.89 6.34 1.65
C SER A 109 -29.75 6.40 2.65
N ILE A 110 -28.92 5.35 2.68
CA ILE A 110 -27.54 5.46 3.17
C ILE A 110 -26.73 6.02 2.01
N PHE A 111 -25.91 7.03 2.29
CA PHE A 111 -25.01 7.75 1.39
C PHE A 111 -24.05 6.83 0.61
N ILE A 112 -24.56 6.12 -0.39
CA ILE A 112 -23.78 5.38 -1.39
C ILE A 112 -23.64 6.29 -2.63
N TYR A 113 -23.25 7.54 -2.42
CA TYR A 113 -23.06 8.53 -3.51
C TYR A 113 -21.60 8.75 -3.91
N ASP A 114 -20.63 8.23 -3.15
CA ASP A 114 -19.25 8.09 -3.66
C ASP A 114 -19.09 6.91 -4.65
N LEU A 115 -20.18 6.17 -4.89
CA LEU A 115 -20.30 5.15 -5.93
C LEU A 115 -20.30 5.72 -7.37
N LEU A 116 -20.22 7.04 -7.55
CA LEU A 116 -20.25 7.70 -8.88
C LEU A 116 -18.94 8.38 -9.32
N ILE A 117 -17.92 8.54 -8.45
CA ILE A 117 -16.65 9.18 -8.85
C ILE A 117 -15.69 8.22 -9.60
N TYR A 118 -15.90 6.90 -9.54
CA TYR A 118 -15.06 5.91 -10.25
C TYR A 118 -15.81 5.10 -11.33
N GLN A 119 -16.96 5.55 -11.82
CA GLN A 119 -17.70 4.83 -12.86
C GLN A 119 -17.19 5.05 -14.31
N ALA A 120 -16.05 5.73 -14.54
CA ALA A 120 -15.69 6.19 -15.89
C ALA A 120 -14.33 5.79 -16.47
N ASN A 121 -13.42 5.07 -15.78
CA ASN A 121 -12.15 4.65 -16.43
C ASN A 121 -11.50 3.39 -15.84
N SER A 122 -11.99 2.21 -16.21
CA SER A 122 -11.20 1.16 -16.89
C SER A 122 -11.99 -0.15 -17.06
N ASN A 123 -12.61 -0.32 -18.23
CA ASN A 123 -13.27 -1.55 -18.69
C ASN A 123 -12.30 -2.74 -18.93
N LEU A 124 -11.26 -2.88 -18.13
CA LEU A 124 -10.20 -3.87 -18.38
C LEU A 124 -10.48 -5.23 -17.74
N MET A 125 -11.56 -5.38 -16.98
CA MET A 125 -11.62 -6.52 -16.08
C MET A 125 -12.94 -7.23 -15.85
N ASP A 126 -14.05 -6.71 -16.37
CA ASP A 126 -15.25 -7.52 -16.62
C ASP A 126 -14.98 -8.66 -17.65
N LYS A 127 -13.78 -8.70 -18.23
CA LYS A 127 -13.36 -9.66 -19.26
C LYS A 127 -12.55 -10.86 -18.75
N SER A 128 -12.11 -10.91 -17.48
CA SER A 128 -11.14 -11.94 -17.01
C SER A 128 -11.57 -12.76 -15.79
N THR A 129 -12.86 -12.74 -15.40
CA THR A 129 -13.42 -13.40 -14.20
C THR A 129 -12.99 -14.87 -14.03
N LYS A 130 -13.02 -15.66 -15.10
CA LYS A 130 -12.60 -17.08 -15.05
C LYS A 130 -11.11 -17.27 -14.83
N ALA A 131 -10.28 -16.40 -15.42
CA ALA A 131 -8.83 -16.49 -15.28
C ALA A 131 -8.39 -16.17 -13.85
N VAL A 132 -9.02 -15.17 -13.23
CA VAL A 132 -8.72 -14.80 -11.85
C VAL A 132 -9.22 -15.85 -10.86
N GLN A 133 -10.41 -16.40 -11.07
CA GLN A 133 -10.88 -17.51 -10.24
C GLN A 133 -9.95 -18.72 -10.34
N SER A 134 -9.57 -19.14 -11.55
CA SER A 134 -8.61 -20.24 -11.75
C SER A 134 -7.25 -19.95 -11.08
N LEU A 135 -6.78 -18.70 -11.14
CA LEU A 135 -5.56 -18.29 -10.44
C LEU A 135 -5.71 -18.45 -8.92
N MET A 136 -6.79 -17.92 -8.34
CA MET A 136 -7.06 -18.02 -6.90
C MET A 136 -7.15 -19.49 -6.45
N GLU A 137 -7.85 -20.34 -7.21
CA GLU A 137 -7.94 -21.77 -6.94
C GLU A 137 -6.57 -22.46 -7.01
N SER A 138 -5.73 -22.08 -7.99
CA SER A 138 -4.38 -22.63 -8.13
C SER A 138 -3.40 -22.17 -7.05
N THR A 139 -3.56 -20.95 -6.54
CA THR A 139 -2.67 -20.35 -5.54
C THR A 139 -3.08 -20.70 -4.11
N TYR A 140 -4.38 -20.67 -3.82
CA TYR A 140 -4.92 -20.78 -2.47
C TYR A 140 -5.78 -22.02 -2.23
N GLY A 141 -5.94 -22.87 -3.23
CA GLY A 141 -6.78 -24.05 -3.17
C GLY A 141 -8.24 -23.78 -3.54
N LYS A 142 -8.96 -24.85 -3.87
CA LYS A 142 -10.34 -24.81 -4.36
C LYS A 142 -11.38 -24.54 -3.27
N ASP A 143 -10.98 -24.66 -2.00
CA ASP A 143 -11.92 -24.73 -0.89
C ASP A 143 -12.52 -23.36 -0.53
N SER A 144 -11.91 -22.24 -0.97
CA SER A 144 -12.41 -20.89 -0.64
C SER A 144 -11.95 -19.77 -1.59
N PRO A 145 -12.14 -19.86 -2.93
CA PRO A 145 -11.77 -18.77 -3.84
C PRO A 145 -12.47 -17.45 -3.46
N ALA A 146 -13.73 -17.52 -3.02
CA ALA A 146 -14.48 -16.34 -2.58
C ALA A 146 -13.84 -15.63 -1.37
N LYS A 147 -13.30 -16.36 -0.40
CA LYS A 147 -12.60 -15.78 0.77
C LYS A 147 -11.41 -14.93 0.33
N TRP A 148 -10.59 -15.47 -0.56
CA TRP A 148 -9.37 -14.78 -1.03
C TRP A 148 -9.69 -13.60 -1.94
N MET A 149 -10.77 -13.68 -2.72
CA MET A 149 -11.29 -12.54 -3.46
C MET A 149 -11.72 -11.41 -2.53
N VAL A 150 -12.47 -11.71 -1.46
CA VAL A 150 -12.86 -10.70 -0.46
C VAL A 150 -11.65 -10.14 0.26
N TYR A 151 -10.71 -10.99 0.68
CA TYR A 151 -9.47 -10.57 1.33
C TYR A 151 -8.69 -9.54 0.50
N TRP A 152 -8.41 -9.86 -0.77
CA TRP A 152 -7.66 -8.96 -1.66
C TRP A 152 -8.43 -7.69 -2.00
N ARG A 153 -9.76 -7.77 -2.13
CA ARG A 153 -10.59 -6.58 -2.33
C ARG A 153 -10.52 -5.65 -1.14
N THR A 154 -10.71 -6.17 0.07
CA THR A 154 -10.63 -5.37 1.29
C THR A 154 -9.23 -4.78 1.44
N TYR A 155 -8.17 -5.55 1.17
CA TYR A 155 -6.80 -5.05 1.18
C TYR A 155 -6.62 -3.84 0.25
N PHE A 156 -6.96 -3.96 -1.04
CA PHE A 156 -6.76 -2.87 -1.99
C PHE A 156 -7.63 -1.65 -1.66
N MET A 157 -8.88 -1.86 -1.23
CA MET A 157 -9.76 -0.77 -0.80
C MET A 157 -9.16 -0.02 0.39
N SER A 158 -8.75 -0.74 1.43
CA SER A 158 -8.19 -0.14 2.64
C SER A 158 -6.92 0.65 2.36
N ILE A 159 -6.02 0.16 1.49
CA ILE A 159 -4.83 0.92 1.08
C ILE A 159 -5.22 2.13 0.24
N ALA A 160 -6.18 2.01 -0.68
CA ALA A 160 -6.62 3.12 -1.52
C ALA A 160 -7.15 4.28 -0.66
N GLU A 161 -7.97 3.98 0.35
CA GLU A 161 -8.48 4.98 1.28
C GLU A 161 -7.37 5.58 2.15
N LEU A 162 -6.45 4.76 2.67
CA LEU A 162 -5.33 5.23 3.48
C LEU A 162 -4.47 6.26 2.72
N PHE A 163 -4.06 5.93 1.50
CA PHE A 163 -3.21 6.82 0.69
C PHE A 163 -4.00 7.92 -0.02
N GLY A 164 -5.31 7.80 -0.14
CA GLY A 164 -6.20 8.83 -0.68
C GLY A 164 -6.64 9.85 0.37
N TYR A 165 -6.48 9.52 1.66
CA TYR A 165 -6.94 10.36 2.77
C TYR A 165 -6.37 11.77 2.72
N ASN A 166 -7.22 12.75 3.00
CA ASN A 166 -6.89 14.18 2.96
C ASN A 166 -6.15 14.57 1.67
N ASP A 167 -6.70 14.19 0.52
CA ASP A 167 -6.14 14.48 -0.79
C ASP A 167 -4.75 13.84 -1.07
N GLY A 168 -4.40 12.80 -0.31
CA GLY A 168 -3.10 12.12 -0.38
C GLY A 168 -1.97 12.84 0.35
N GLU A 169 -2.30 13.75 1.27
CA GLU A 169 -1.35 14.58 2.00
C GLU A 169 -1.02 14.05 3.40
N GLU A 170 -1.48 12.85 3.79
CA GLU A 170 -1.08 12.20 5.06
C GLU A 170 -0.11 11.04 4.82
N TRP A 171 -0.55 10.00 4.09
CA TRP A 171 0.30 8.87 3.70
C TRP A 171 0.78 9.01 2.25
N MET A 172 2.08 8.86 2.06
CA MET A 172 2.80 9.24 0.85
C MET A 172 3.87 8.20 0.51
N VAL A 173 4.55 8.39 -0.62
CA VAL A 173 5.75 7.61 -0.98
C VAL A 173 6.97 8.52 -0.91
N ALA A 174 7.95 8.14 -0.09
CA ALA A 174 9.23 8.83 0.02
C ALA A 174 10.28 8.18 -0.90
N LEU A 175 10.99 9.03 -1.64
CA LEU A 175 12.08 8.64 -2.53
C LEU A 175 13.36 9.31 -2.03
N CYS A 176 14.37 8.53 -1.70
CA CYS A 176 15.66 9.04 -1.24
C CYS A 176 16.79 8.53 -2.12
N LEU A 177 17.66 9.44 -2.55
CA LEU A 177 18.91 9.10 -3.22
C LEU A 177 20.07 9.34 -2.25
N PHE A 178 20.88 8.32 -2.03
CA PHE A 178 22.07 8.38 -1.18
C PHE A 178 23.33 8.06 -1.98
N LYS A 179 24.45 8.64 -1.57
CA LYS A 179 25.79 8.22 -1.97
C LYS A 179 26.52 7.58 -0.79
N ARG A 180 27.51 6.74 -1.09
CA ARG A 180 28.41 6.19 -0.08
C ARG A 180 29.29 7.30 0.53
N LYS A 181 29.57 7.21 1.82
CA LYS A 181 30.60 8.03 2.49
C LYS A 181 31.99 7.39 2.37
#